data_AF-A0A947D0I7-F1
#
_entry.id   AF-A0A947D0I7-F1
#
_cell.length_a   1.000
_cell.length_b   1.000
_cell.length_c   1.000
_cell.angle_alpha   90.00
_cell.angle_beta   90.00
_cell.angle_gamma   90.00
#
_symmetry.space_group_name_H-M   'P 1'
#
loop_
_entity.id
_entity.type
_entity.pdbx_description
1 polymer ?
#
loop_
_entity_poly.entity_id
_entity_poly.type
_entity_poly.pdbx_seq_one_letter_code
_entity_poly.pdbx_strand_id
1 'polypeptide(L)'
;MRIAATIIALCALVGCDDDPADFEGNFTIAVTSRDNGCNFDNWMEGDTASNIQMTITQEGAEVTATIEGLVGAYLNLVLGDNEFNGDADGNDVVLTLFGTNSATEGNCTYTVNGVVDGELNGDVLEGQLRYEAATNGNPDCAALEGCASVQDFNGTRPPS
;
A
#
# COMPACT_ATOMS: atom_id res chain seq x y z
N MET A 1 -19.37 -4.65 -65.98
CA MET A 1 -18.42 -5.32 -65.08
C MET A 1 -17.99 -4.29 -64.03
N ARG A 2 -18.65 -4.27 -62.87
CA ARG A 2 -18.33 -3.36 -61.75
C ARG A 2 -17.77 -4.22 -60.62
N ILE A 3 -16.48 -4.05 -60.34
CA ILE A 3 -15.81 -4.72 -59.23
C ILE A 3 -16.02 -3.82 -58.01
N ALA A 4 -16.89 -4.25 -57.10
CA ALA A 4 -17.03 -3.63 -55.79
C ALA A 4 -15.93 -4.22 -54.89
N ALA A 5 -14.94 -3.40 -54.54
CA ALA A 5 -13.91 -3.75 -53.57
C ALA A 5 -14.44 -3.48 -52.16
N THR A 6 -14.87 -4.54 -51.47
CA THR A 6 -15.25 -4.49 -50.06
C THR A 6 -13.98 -4.54 -49.21
N ILE A 7 -13.60 -3.40 -48.64
CA ILE A 7 -12.53 -3.29 -47.65
C ILE A 7 -13.13 -3.75 -46.31
N ILE A 8 -12.79 -4.97 -45.89
CA ILE A 8 -13.03 -5.45 -44.52
C ILE A 8 -11.91 -4.87 -43.66
N ALA A 9 -12.23 -3.79 -42.95
CA ALA A 9 -11.37 -3.27 -41.88
C ALA A 9 -11.45 -4.23 -40.70
N LEU A 10 -10.43 -5.08 -40.57
CA LEU A 10 -10.22 -5.95 -39.43
C LEU A 10 -9.70 -5.08 -38.27
N CYS A 11 -10.61 -4.49 -37.48
CA CYS A 11 -10.26 -3.90 -36.19
C CYS A 11 -9.80 -5.04 -35.26
N ALA A 12 -8.49 -5.25 -35.17
CA ALA A 12 -7.86 -6.03 -34.11
C ALA A 12 -8.05 -5.25 -32.79
N LEU A 13 -9.13 -5.57 -32.08
CA LEU A 13 -9.24 -5.30 -30.65
C LEU A 13 -8.22 -6.21 -29.95
N VAL A 14 -6.98 -5.74 -29.85
CA VAL A 14 -6.02 -6.28 -28.90
C VAL A 14 -6.49 -5.76 -27.55
N GLY A 15 -7.32 -6.54 -26.86
CA GLY A 15 -7.55 -6.33 -25.44
C GLY A 15 -6.22 -6.64 -24.75
N CYS A 16 -5.48 -5.61 -24.38
CA CYS A 16 -4.43 -5.75 -23.38
C CYS A 16 -5.17 -5.89 -22.03
N ASP A 17 -5.72 -7.08 -21.77
CA ASP A 17 -5.90 -7.56 -20.41
C ASP A 17 -4.50 -8.03 -20.00
N ASP A 18 -3.64 -7.09 -19.58
CA ASP A 18 -2.39 -7.46 -18.94
C ASP A 18 -2.78 -7.94 -17.54
N ASP A 19 -2.84 -9.26 -17.36
CA ASP A 19 -3.08 -9.86 -16.06
C ASP A 19 -2.12 -9.25 -15.02
N PRO A 20 -2.58 -8.94 -13.80
CA PRO A 20 -1.71 -8.38 -12.77
C PRO A 20 -0.55 -9.33 -12.50
N ALA A 21 0.61 -8.76 -12.17
CA ALA A 21 1.77 -9.52 -11.74
C ALA A 21 1.40 -10.41 -10.55
N ASP A 22 2.14 -11.51 -10.40
CA ASP A 22 1.96 -12.40 -9.26
C ASP A 22 2.67 -11.80 -8.04
N PHE A 23 1.92 -11.14 -7.16
CA PHE A 23 2.39 -10.61 -5.88
C PHE A 23 2.36 -11.67 -4.77
N GLU A 24 1.79 -12.85 -4.97
CA GLU A 24 1.62 -13.85 -3.91
C GLU A 24 2.98 -14.30 -3.36
N GLY A 25 3.10 -14.40 -2.04
CA GLY A 25 4.27 -14.98 -1.40
C GLY A 25 4.70 -14.31 -0.10
N ASN A 26 5.82 -14.80 0.43
CA ASN A 26 6.40 -14.32 1.68
C ASN A 26 7.59 -13.40 1.38
N PHE A 27 7.47 -12.14 1.76
CA PHE A 27 8.48 -11.11 1.59
C PHE A 27 9.20 -10.83 2.91
N THR A 28 10.50 -10.58 2.80
CA THR A 28 11.28 -9.95 3.87
C THR A 28 11.56 -8.51 3.47
N ILE A 29 11.05 -7.57 4.25
CA ILE A 29 11.04 -6.14 3.95
C ILE A 29 12.01 -5.39 4.88
N ALA A 30 12.63 -4.36 4.33
CA ALA A 30 13.21 -3.25 5.08
C ALA A 30 12.45 -1.96 4.77
N VAL A 31 12.32 -1.11 5.78
CA VAL A 31 11.71 0.20 5.68
C VAL A 31 12.69 1.27 6.10
N THR A 32 12.59 2.45 5.49
CA THR A 32 13.32 3.65 5.88
C THR A 32 12.36 4.78 6.12
N SER A 33 12.39 5.36 7.31
CA SER A 33 11.58 6.52 7.66
C SER A 33 12.00 7.74 6.84
N ARG A 34 11.03 8.40 6.21
CA ARG A 34 11.14 9.70 5.55
C ARG A 34 10.38 10.74 6.37
N ASP A 35 9.70 11.66 5.71
CA ASP A 35 8.98 12.77 6.32
C ASP A 35 8.00 12.30 7.42
N ASN A 36 7.97 13.04 8.54
CA ASN A 36 7.03 12.82 9.64
C ASN A 36 5.93 13.88 9.69
N GLY A 37 5.12 14.00 8.64
CA GLY A 37 4.10 15.04 8.56
C GLY A 37 3.01 14.93 9.64
N CYS A 38 2.74 13.73 10.16
CA CYS A 38 1.78 13.52 11.26
C CYS A 38 2.41 13.66 12.65
N ASN A 39 3.71 14.01 12.73
CA ASN A 39 4.43 14.23 13.98
C ASN A 39 4.32 13.05 14.98
N PHE A 40 4.43 11.81 14.48
CA PHE A 40 4.43 10.64 15.33
C PHE A 40 5.62 10.64 16.29
N ASP A 41 5.35 10.25 17.53
CA ASP A 41 6.38 10.09 18.55
C ASP A 41 7.37 8.99 18.16
N ASN A 42 8.65 9.21 18.48
CA ASN A 42 9.76 8.28 18.18
C ASN A 42 10.00 8.03 16.69
N TRP A 43 9.47 8.87 15.81
CA TRP A 43 9.82 8.85 14.40
C TRP A 43 11.06 9.71 14.14
N MET A 44 12.12 9.09 13.67
CA MET A 44 13.34 9.79 13.25
C MET A 44 13.56 9.55 11.75
N GLU A 45 13.68 10.62 10.98
CA GLU A 45 13.92 10.52 9.54
C GLU A 45 15.29 9.87 9.28
N GLY A 46 15.33 8.93 8.34
CA GLY A 46 16.50 8.13 8.02
C GLY A 46 16.66 6.87 8.87
N ASP A 47 15.85 6.67 9.93
CA ASP A 47 15.85 5.42 10.68
C ASP A 47 15.40 4.26 9.81
N THR A 48 16.04 3.11 10.00
CA THR A 48 15.76 1.90 9.23
C THR A 48 15.34 0.75 10.14
N ALA A 49 14.35 -0.01 9.70
CA ALA A 49 14.02 -1.32 10.27
C ALA A 49 14.08 -2.38 9.16
N SER A 50 14.50 -3.60 9.49
CA SER A 50 14.69 -4.68 8.53
C SER A 50 14.27 -6.02 9.12
N ASN A 51 14.20 -7.04 8.26
CA ASN A 51 13.70 -8.37 8.60
C ASN A 51 12.23 -8.35 9.03
N ILE A 52 11.44 -7.47 8.42
CA ILE A 52 10.00 -7.40 8.61
C ILE A 52 9.39 -8.46 7.70
N GLN A 53 8.67 -9.42 8.28
CA GLN A 53 8.00 -10.43 7.49
C GLN A 53 6.63 -9.92 7.04
N MET A 54 6.34 -10.10 5.76
CA MET A 54 5.06 -9.78 5.15
C MET A 54 4.62 -10.96 4.30
N THR A 55 3.37 -11.37 4.46
CA THR A 55 2.74 -12.42 3.65
C THR A 55 1.73 -11.75 2.74
N ILE A 56 1.84 -11.97 1.43
CA ILE A 56 0.88 -11.48 0.44
C ILE A 56 0.06 -12.67 -0.09
N THR A 57 -1.26 -12.52 -0.09
CA THR A 57 -2.20 -13.41 -0.77
C THR A 57 -2.91 -12.64 -1.89
N GLN A 58 -3.18 -13.29 -3.02
CA GLN A 58 -3.80 -12.65 -4.18
C GLN A 58 -4.90 -13.55 -4.78
N GLU A 59 -6.05 -12.95 -5.09
CA GLU A 59 -7.15 -13.59 -5.84
C GLU A 59 -7.52 -12.71 -7.05
N GLY A 60 -6.97 -13.04 -8.21
CA GLY A 60 -7.10 -12.18 -9.40
C GLY A 60 -6.33 -10.87 -9.20
N ALA A 61 -7.05 -9.73 -9.20
CA ALA A 61 -6.48 -8.42 -8.92
C ALA A 61 -6.54 -8.05 -7.43
N GLU A 62 -7.36 -8.74 -6.63
CA GLU A 62 -7.50 -8.44 -5.20
C GLU A 62 -6.29 -8.95 -4.44
N VAL A 63 -5.65 -8.08 -3.65
CA VAL A 63 -4.42 -8.37 -2.91
C VAL A 63 -4.62 -8.04 -1.43
N THR A 64 -4.21 -8.96 -0.57
CA THR A 64 -4.10 -8.75 0.88
C THR A 64 -2.65 -8.95 1.30
N ALA A 65 -2.08 -7.96 1.98
CA ALA A 65 -0.76 -8.04 2.58
C ALA A 65 -0.87 -7.99 4.10
N THR A 66 -0.40 -9.05 4.76
CA THR A 66 -0.40 -9.18 6.22
C THR A 66 1.01 -8.97 6.75
N ILE A 67 1.20 -7.97 7.60
CA ILE A 67 2.47 -7.75 8.28
C ILE A 67 2.55 -8.67 9.51
N GLU A 68 3.61 -9.47 9.62
CA GLU A 68 3.74 -10.47 10.66
C GLU A 68 4.65 -10.05 11.82
N GLY A 69 4.72 -10.90 12.84
CA GLY A 69 5.67 -10.77 13.95
C GLY A 69 5.41 -9.56 14.85
N LEU A 70 6.49 -9.02 15.41
CA LEU A 70 6.39 -7.90 16.37
C LEU A 70 5.92 -6.60 15.71
N VAL A 71 6.26 -6.39 14.43
CA VAL A 71 5.80 -5.21 13.69
C VAL A 71 4.30 -5.31 13.43
N GLY A 72 3.81 -6.48 13.00
CA GLY A 72 2.37 -6.71 12.86
C GLY A 72 1.62 -6.51 14.17
N ALA A 73 2.15 -7.03 15.29
CA ALA A 73 1.55 -6.81 16.61
C ALA A 73 1.53 -5.32 17.02
N TYR A 74 2.55 -4.56 16.65
CA TYR A 74 2.59 -3.12 16.88
C TYR A 74 1.57 -2.37 16.03
N LEU A 75 1.43 -2.70 14.74
CA LEU A 75 0.40 -2.14 13.87
C LEU A 75 -1.00 -2.44 14.41
N ASN A 76 -1.25 -3.68 14.86
CA ASN A 76 -2.53 -4.04 15.46
C ASN A 76 -2.81 -3.23 16.74
N LEU A 77 -1.79 -3.00 17.57
CA LEU A 77 -1.93 -2.17 18.78
C LEU A 77 -2.21 -0.70 18.46
N VAL A 78 -1.58 -0.13 17.43
CA VAL A 78 -1.65 1.31 17.14
C VAL A 78 -2.79 1.65 16.19
N LEU A 79 -2.94 0.89 15.12
CA LEU A 79 -3.94 1.11 14.06
C LEU A 79 -5.19 0.24 14.24
N GLY A 80 -5.10 -0.85 15.00
CA GLY A 80 -6.22 -1.78 15.23
C GLY A 80 -6.25 -2.97 14.27
N ASP A 81 -5.33 -3.00 13.30
CA ASP A 81 -5.17 -4.06 12.33
C ASP A 81 -3.71 -4.15 11.86
N ASN A 82 -3.36 -5.21 11.13
CA ASN A 82 -2.08 -5.42 10.46
C ASN A 82 -2.23 -5.96 9.02
N GLU A 83 -3.46 -6.00 8.51
CA GLU A 83 -3.79 -6.40 7.14
C GLU A 83 -4.08 -5.19 6.26
N PHE A 84 -3.36 -5.10 5.15
CA PHE A 84 -3.60 -4.12 4.09
C PHE A 84 -4.32 -4.79 2.94
N ASN A 85 -5.36 -4.15 2.41
CA ASN A 85 -6.18 -4.70 1.34
C ASN A 85 -6.28 -3.71 0.18
N GLY A 86 -6.29 -4.21 -1.05
CA GLY A 86 -6.48 -3.40 -2.24
C GLY A 86 -6.32 -4.20 -3.51
N ASP A 87 -5.84 -3.55 -4.56
CA ASP A 87 -5.82 -4.10 -5.91
C ASP A 87 -4.43 -3.97 -6.55
N ALA A 88 -4.10 -4.93 -7.39
CA ALA A 88 -2.96 -4.91 -8.30
C ALA A 88 -3.39 -4.57 -9.73
N ASP A 89 -2.58 -3.77 -10.43
CA ASP A 89 -2.73 -3.42 -11.85
C ASP A 89 -1.36 -3.47 -12.53
N GLY A 90 -1.17 -4.41 -13.45
CA GLY A 90 0.15 -4.69 -14.03
C GLY A 90 1.18 -5.04 -12.93
N ASN A 91 2.23 -4.24 -12.81
CA ASN A 91 3.26 -4.42 -11.78
C ASN A 91 3.05 -3.54 -10.55
N ASP A 92 1.99 -2.73 -10.52
CA ASP A 92 1.69 -1.80 -9.44
C ASP A 92 0.67 -2.41 -8.48
N VAL A 93 0.78 -2.06 -7.20
CA VAL A 93 -0.18 -2.45 -6.16
C VAL A 93 -0.46 -1.28 -5.23
N VAL A 94 -1.74 -1.06 -4.92
CA VAL A 94 -2.16 -0.06 -3.94
C VAL A 94 -2.97 -0.76 -2.86
N LEU A 95 -2.47 -0.76 -1.63
CA LEU A 95 -3.12 -1.42 -0.49
C LEU A 95 -3.44 -0.41 0.60
N THR A 96 -4.56 -0.58 1.28
CA THR A 96 -4.98 0.29 2.38
C THR A 96 -5.29 -0.53 3.62
N LEU A 97 -4.81 -0.05 4.76
CA LEU A 97 -5.23 -0.46 6.10
C LEU A 97 -6.02 0.70 6.71
N PHE A 98 -7.32 0.51 6.89
CA PHE A 98 -8.16 1.51 7.55
C PHE A 98 -8.05 1.37 9.06
N GLY A 99 -7.49 2.38 9.72
CA GLY A 99 -7.31 2.36 11.17
C GLY A 99 -8.64 2.33 11.91
N THR A 100 -8.74 1.49 12.92
CA THR A 100 -9.93 1.36 13.78
C THR A 100 -9.67 1.85 15.21
N ASN A 101 -8.41 1.90 15.63
CA ASN A 101 -8.04 2.49 16.93
C ASN A 101 -8.11 4.01 16.85
N SER A 102 -9.05 4.59 17.61
CA SER A 102 -9.25 6.04 17.68
C SER A 102 -8.39 6.67 18.76
N ALA A 103 -7.80 7.82 18.45
CA ALA A 103 -7.12 8.71 19.37
C ALA A 103 -7.83 10.07 19.44
N THR A 104 -7.51 10.87 20.47
CA THR A 104 -8.11 12.19 20.66
C THR A 104 -7.08 13.24 21.04
N GLU A 105 -7.18 14.42 20.43
CA GLU A 105 -6.42 15.62 20.78
C GLU A 105 -7.38 16.81 20.91
N GLY A 106 -7.62 17.30 22.13
CA GLY A 106 -8.68 18.27 22.36
C GLY A 106 -10.06 17.71 21.98
N ASN A 107 -10.77 18.38 21.06
CA ASN A 107 -12.02 17.87 20.47
C ASN A 107 -11.81 17.14 19.14
N CYS A 108 -10.57 17.01 18.69
CA CYS A 108 -10.24 16.20 17.53
C CYS A 108 -10.32 14.72 17.90
N THR A 109 -11.07 13.93 17.13
CA THR A 109 -11.04 12.46 17.18
C THR A 109 -10.57 11.98 15.82
N TYR A 110 -9.60 11.07 15.81
CA TYR A 110 -9.01 10.58 14.57
C TYR A 110 -8.58 9.11 14.69
N THR A 111 -8.49 8.44 13.55
CA THR A 111 -7.75 7.19 13.37
C THR A 111 -6.58 7.46 12.42
N VAL A 112 -5.66 6.49 12.29
CA VAL A 112 -4.56 6.56 11.32
C VAL A 112 -4.73 5.42 10.33
N ASN A 113 -4.78 5.75 9.04
CA ASN A 113 -4.78 4.79 7.96
C ASN A 113 -3.35 4.56 7.47
N GLY A 114 -3.06 3.35 7.02
CA GLY A 114 -1.85 3.04 6.26
C GLY A 114 -2.19 2.86 4.78
N VAL A 115 -1.40 3.44 3.88
CA VAL A 115 -1.56 3.32 2.43
C VAL A 115 -0.22 2.89 1.84
N VAL A 116 -0.18 1.72 1.23
CA VAL A 116 0.95 1.18 0.48
C VAL A 116 0.75 1.47 -0.99
N ASP A 117 1.81 1.95 -1.65
CA ASP A 117 1.93 2.13 -3.09
C ASP A 117 3.25 1.48 -3.48
N GLY A 118 3.21 0.40 -4.27
CA GLY A 118 4.40 -0.40 -4.57
C GLY A 118 4.42 -0.98 -5.97
N GLU A 119 5.62 -1.29 -6.43
CA GLU A 119 5.92 -1.87 -7.75
C GLU A 119 6.69 -3.18 -7.56
N LEU A 120 6.30 -4.22 -8.31
CA LEU A 120 6.97 -5.52 -8.32
C LEU A 120 7.84 -5.66 -9.57
N ASN A 121 9.13 -5.93 -9.36
CA ASN A 121 10.09 -6.23 -10.42
C ASN A 121 10.78 -7.58 -10.16
N GLY A 122 10.21 -8.63 -10.76
CA GLY A 122 10.63 -10.01 -10.52
C GLY A 122 10.28 -10.46 -9.10
N ASP A 123 11.29 -10.63 -8.25
CA ASP A 123 11.14 -11.02 -6.84
C ASP A 123 11.37 -9.87 -5.87
N VAL A 124 11.51 -8.64 -6.37
CA VAL A 124 11.74 -7.43 -5.59
C VAL A 124 10.48 -6.59 -5.60
N LEU A 125 9.95 -6.29 -4.42
CA LEU A 125 8.83 -5.36 -4.22
C LEU A 125 9.36 -4.10 -3.54
N GLU A 126 9.13 -2.94 -4.14
CA GLU A 126 9.58 -1.65 -3.60
C GLU A 126 8.48 -0.60 -3.70
N GLY A 127 8.53 0.41 -2.84
CA GLY A 127 7.47 1.42 -2.82
C GLY A 127 7.48 2.31 -1.60
N GLN A 128 6.32 2.89 -1.31
CA GLN A 128 6.08 3.77 -0.18
C GLN A 128 4.89 3.32 0.67
N LEU A 129 5.04 3.45 1.98
CA LEU A 129 3.99 3.34 2.97
C LEU A 129 3.73 4.72 3.56
N ARG A 130 2.52 5.23 3.38
CA ARG A 130 2.05 6.49 3.97
C ARG A 130 1.11 6.22 5.13
N TYR A 131 1.28 6.96 6.21
CA TYR A 131 0.36 6.98 7.33
C TYR A 131 -0.38 8.31 7.34
N GLU A 132 -1.71 8.27 7.29
CA GLU A 132 -2.55 9.45 7.12
C GLU A 132 -3.62 9.51 8.23
N ALA A 133 -3.83 10.67 8.83
CA ALA A 133 -4.87 10.82 9.84
C ALA A 133 -6.25 10.98 9.18
N ALA A 134 -7.20 10.13 9.59
CA ALA A 134 -8.61 10.26 9.26
C ALA A 134 -9.35 10.91 10.44
N THR A 135 -9.68 12.19 10.31
CA THR A 135 -10.22 13.00 11.42
C THR A 135 -11.74 13.15 11.34
N ASN A 136 -12.36 13.57 12.45
CA ASN A 136 -13.78 13.91 12.51
C ASN A 136 -14.12 15.32 11.94
N GLY A 137 -13.16 16.01 11.32
CA GLY A 137 -13.34 17.34 10.73
C GLY A 137 -13.50 18.48 11.75
N ASN A 138 -13.16 18.25 13.02
CA ASN A 138 -13.18 19.31 14.03
C ASN A 138 -12.05 20.33 13.76
N PRO A 139 -12.26 21.65 13.97
CA PRO A 139 -11.19 22.65 13.85
C PRO A 139 -9.94 22.38 14.69
N ASP A 140 -10.07 21.66 15.81
CA ASP A 140 -8.94 21.23 16.62
C ASP A 140 -8.02 20.23 15.90
N CYS A 141 -8.49 19.62 14.80
CA CYS A 141 -7.72 18.70 13.96
C CYS A 141 -6.82 19.38 12.93
N ALA A 142 -6.73 20.71 12.90
CA ALA A 142 -6.05 21.45 11.83
C ALA A 142 -4.58 21.04 11.60
N ALA A 143 -3.90 20.51 12.61
CA ALA A 143 -2.52 20.00 12.47
C ALA A 143 -2.45 18.57 11.89
N LEU A 144 -3.53 17.80 12.01
CA LEU A 144 -3.63 16.40 11.54
C LEU A 144 -4.32 16.30 10.18
N GLU A 145 -5.12 17.29 9.81
CA GLU A 145 -5.83 17.30 8.54
C GLU A 145 -4.84 17.37 7.36
N GLY A 146 -4.82 16.31 6.54
CA GLY A 146 -3.89 16.17 5.42
C GLY A 146 -2.44 15.88 5.84
N CYS A 147 -2.20 15.50 7.09
CA CYS A 147 -0.87 15.05 7.50
C CYS A 147 -0.54 13.71 6.82
N ALA A 148 0.74 13.50 6.49
CA ALA A 148 1.25 12.22 6.01
C ALA A 148 2.65 11.97 6.59
N SER A 149 2.87 10.81 7.20
CA SER A 149 4.21 10.31 7.53
C SER A 149 4.58 9.17 6.57
N VAL A 150 5.80 9.18 6.03
CA VAL A 150 6.16 8.33 4.87
C VAL A 150 7.32 7.41 5.20
N GLN A 151 7.19 6.13 4.87
CA GLN A 151 8.29 5.17 4.85
C GLN A 151 8.51 4.69 3.42
N ASP A 152 9.75 4.70 2.95
CA ASP A 152 10.10 3.91 1.76
C ASP A 152 10.31 2.46 2.20
N PHE A 153 9.91 1.50 1.38
CA PHE A 153 10.17 0.10 1.65
C PHE A 153 10.78 -0.60 0.44
N ASN A 154 11.57 -1.63 0.73
CA ASN A 154 12.01 -2.59 -0.25
C ASN A 154 12.03 -3.99 0.37
N GLY A 155 11.57 -4.98 -0.38
CA GLY A 155 11.48 -6.35 0.08
C GLY A 155 11.78 -7.32 -1.04
N THR A 156 12.17 -8.53 -0.65
CA THR A 156 12.36 -9.62 -1.60
C THR A 156 11.64 -10.88 -1.12
N ARG A 157 11.17 -11.67 -2.08
CA ARG A 157 10.73 -13.05 -1.86
C ARG A 157 11.78 -14.04 -2.37
N PRO A 158 11.81 -15.29 -1.88
CA PRO A 158 12.61 -16.34 -2.48
C PRO A 158 12.23 -16.56 -3.96
N PRO A 159 13.20 -16.82 -4.86
CA PRO A 159 12.90 -17.09 -6.26
C PRO A 159 12.03 -18.33 -6.43
N SER A 160 11.06 -18.26 -7.35
CA SER A 160 10.18 -19.35 -7.78
C SER A 160 10.74 -20.14 -8.96
#